data_AF-A0A1V5FTL4-F1
#
_entry.id   AF-A0A1V5FTL4-F1
#
_cell.length_a   1.000
_cell.length_b   1.000
_cell.length_c   1.000
_cell.angle_alpha   90.00
_cell.angle_beta   90.00
_cell.angle_gamma   90.00
#
_symmetry.space_group_name_H-M   'P 1'
#
loop_
_entity.id
_entity.type
_entity.pdbx_description
1 polymer ?
#
loop_
_entity_poly.entity_id
_entity_poly.type
_entity_poly.pdbx_seq_one_letter_code
_entity_poly.pdbx_strand_id
1 'polypeptide(L)'
;MANQSYRLGFARTTAILVIAVVVSAPAWGQGRLSLSERVERLEQQASSGGSQSAVDLVNKIQALQSQVQELQGQVEVLTQQLAESKRLARDQYIDLDSRIGKLEGGRVSPAAPADPAAAATDPGLQDIQLGSSPVPASDAALAPEATIASSSLTPADEGLVPPAEVATGAATDSAAPAVDSTADPAAEMRSYDEAFSALKDGRYAESARRFQGFIDQYPNADLTGNAYYWLGESYYVTQNYRVALDTFSALLTRFPDNQKAPDALLKVGYCQYELKQWDAAQSTLNQVVERYPDTTVSRLAQGRLRALSLENRR
;
A
#
# COMPACT_ATOMS: atom_id res chain seq x y z
N MET A 1 -11.94 11.04 -66.64
CA MET A 1 -12.37 9.69 -67.04
C MET A 1 -13.67 9.38 -66.33
N ALA A 2 -14.80 9.55 -67.01
CA ALA A 2 -16.13 9.25 -66.47
C ALA A 2 -16.79 8.23 -67.40
N ASN A 3 -17.14 7.10 -66.81
CA ASN A 3 -17.48 5.86 -67.48
C ASN A 3 -19.02 5.67 -67.54
N GLN A 4 -19.50 5.39 -68.75
CA GLN A 4 -20.56 4.44 -69.11
C GLN A 4 -22.01 4.59 -68.59
N SER A 5 -22.88 4.75 -69.61
CA SER A 5 -23.93 3.80 -70.01
C SER A 5 -25.28 3.76 -69.28
N TYR A 6 -26.26 4.25 -70.05
CA TYR A 6 -27.69 4.02 -70.07
C TYR A 6 -28.19 2.60 -69.70
N ARG A 7 -29.29 2.56 -68.94
CA ARG A 7 -30.42 1.65 -69.22
C ARG A 7 -31.76 2.38 -69.03
N LEU A 8 -32.52 2.46 -70.13
CA LEU A 8 -33.93 2.85 -70.17
C LEU A 8 -34.81 1.70 -69.64
N GLY A 9 -35.89 2.05 -68.93
CA GLY A 9 -36.93 1.11 -68.53
C GLY A 9 -38.18 1.80 -67.98
N PHE A 10 -39.08 2.19 -68.90
CA PHE A 10 -40.54 2.34 -68.80
C PHE A 10 -41.19 3.05 -67.59
N ALA A 11 -41.78 4.21 -67.90
CA ALA A 11 -42.87 4.82 -67.15
C ALA A 11 -44.15 3.96 -67.18
N ARG A 12 -44.79 3.80 -66.01
CA ARG A 12 -46.24 3.52 -65.90
C ARG A 12 -46.83 4.32 -64.74
N THR A 13 -47.77 5.16 -65.12
CA THR A 13 -48.73 5.98 -64.38
C THR A 13 -49.69 5.17 -63.50
N THR A 14 -50.32 5.87 -62.53
CA THR A 14 -51.45 5.48 -61.62
C THR A 14 -51.04 4.68 -60.36
N ALA A 15 -51.53 4.92 -59.15
CA ALA A 15 -52.75 5.59 -58.69
C ALA A 15 -52.57 6.21 -57.29
N ILE A 16 -53.38 7.25 -57.02
CA ILE A 16 -53.57 7.91 -55.74
C ILE A 16 -54.20 6.93 -54.74
N LEU A 17 -53.64 6.85 -53.53
CA LEU A 17 -54.37 6.37 -52.35
C LEU A 17 -53.98 7.24 -51.16
N VAL A 18 -54.76 8.32 -50.98
CA VAL A 18 -54.81 9.11 -49.75
C VAL A 18 -55.51 8.24 -48.71
N ILE A 19 -54.75 7.64 -47.79
CA ILE A 19 -55.33 7.07 -46.58
C ILE A 19 -55.39 8.18 -45.55
N ALA A 20 -56.60 8.73 -45.38
CA ALA A 20 -56.96 9.52 -44.21
C ALA A 20 -57.01 8.58 -42.99
N VAL A 21 -55.96 8.55 -42.17
CA VAL A 21 -56.05 7.98 -40.83
C VAL A 21 -56.61 9.06 -39.91
N VAL A 22 -57.90 8.90 -39.61
CA VAL A 22 -58.60 9.63 -38.55
C VAL A 22 -57.99 9.26 -37.19
N VAL A 23 -57.82 10.30 -36.38
CA VAL A 23 -57.25 10.36 -35.04
C VAL A 23 -57.90 9.37 -34.06
N SER A 24 -57.06 8.65 -33.32
CA SER A 24 -57.38 8.19 -31.96
C SER A 24 -56.21 8.57 -31.05
N ALA A 25 -56.39 9.64 -30.27
CA ALA A 25 -55.50 9.95 -29.16
C ALA A 25 -55.45 8.75 -28.20
N PRO A 26 -54.29 8.41 -27.62
CA PRO A 26 -54.29 7.44 -26.53
C PRO A 26 -55.01 8.12 -25.35
N ALA A 27 -56.22 7.67 -25.07
CA ALA A 27 -56.84 7.85 -23.76
C ALA A 27 -56.01 7.02 -22.77
N TRP A 28 -55.07 7.67 -22.06
CA TRP A 28 -54.45 7.09 -20.87
C TRP A 28 -55.48 7.11 -19.74
N GLY A 29 -56.44 6.20 -19.86
CA GLY A 29 -57.53 5.98 -18.91
C GLY A 29 -57.65 4.48 -18.65
N GLN A 30 -56.56 3.82 -18.30
CA GLN A 30 -56.64 2.54 -17.61
C GLN A 30 -56.62 2.79 -16.10
N GLY A 31 -57.60 2.19 -15.42
CA GLY A 31 -58.06 2.56 -14.09
C GLY A 31 -56.93 2.75 -13.09
N ARG A 32 -56.95 3.89 -12.39
CA ARG A 32 -56.30 3.94 -11.09
C ARG A 32 -57.00 2.91 -10.22
N LEU A 33 -56.32 1.79 -9.97
CA LEU A 33 -56.70 0.80 -8.97
C LEU A 33 -57.28 1.53 -7.76
N SER A 34 -58.48 1.13 -7.36
CA SER A 34 -59.17 1.76 -6.23
C SER A 34 -58.25 1.73 -5.00
N LEU A 35 -58.34 2.75 -4.15
CA LEU A 35 -57.50 2.84 -2.95
C LEU A 35 -57.67 1.59 -2.07
N SER A 36 -58.87 1.02 -2.05
CA SER A 36 -59.19 -0.28 -1.44
C SER A 36 -58.43 -1.44 -2.05
N GLU A 37 -58.32 -1.53 -3.37
CA GLU A 37 -57.62 -2.63 -4.06
C GLU A 37 -56.10 -2.53 -3.92
N ARG A 38 -55.57 -1.31 -3.78
CA ARG A 38 -54.17 -1.07 -3.41
C ARG A 38 -53.87 -1.44 -1.96
N VAL A 39 -54.78 -1.12 -1.04
CA VAL A 39 -54.66 -1.50 0.38
C VAL A 39 -54.77 -3.01 0.52
N GLU A 40 -55.69 -3.65 -0.18
CA GLU A 40 -55.87 -5.10 -0.13
C GLU A 40 -54.68 -5.85 -0.75
N ARG A 41 -54.07 -5.34 -1.83
CA ARG A 41 -52.78 -5.85 -2.31
C ARG A 41 -51.64 -5.62 -1.34
N LEU A 42 -51.58 -4.47 -0.67
CA LEU A 42 -50.55 -4.19 0.34
C LEU A 42 -50.72 -5.09 1.57
N GLU A 43 -51.95 -5.39 1.97
CA GLU A 43 -52.26 -6.32 3.05
C GLU A 43 -51.99 -7.77 2.64
N GLN A 44 -52.32 -8.18 1.41
CA GLN A 44 -51.90 -9.47 0.86
C GLN A 44 -50.38 -9.60 0.78
N GLN A 45 -49.67 -8.55 0.37
CA GLN A 45 -48.22 -8.53 0.22
C GLN A 45 -47.50 -8.38 1.57
N ALA A 46 -48.09 -7.73 2.57
CA ALA A 46 -47.60 -7.71 3.94
C ALA A 46 -47.84 -9.04 4.65
N SER A 47 -48.99 -9.67 4.41
CA SER A 47 -49.37 -10.96 5.01
C SER A 47 -48.64 -12.16 4.39
N SER A 48 -48.30 -12.11 3.09
CA SER A 48 -47.51 -13.14 2.40
C SER A 48 -46.01 -12.85 2.35
N GLY A 49 -45.60 -11.58 2.31
CA GLY A 49 -44.20 -11.16 2.19
C GLY A 49 -43.42 -11.15 3.52
N GLY A 50 -44.09 -10.98 4.66
CA GLY A 50 -43.41 -11.01 5.97
C GLY A 50 -42.81 -12.38 6.31
N SER A 51 -43.55 -13.46 6.05
CA SER A 51 -43.10 -14.83 6.29
C SER A 51 -42.09 -15.30 5.24
N GLN A 52 -42.35 -15.01 3.95
CA GLN A 52 -41.43 -15.38 2.86
C GLN A 52 -40.09 -14.62 2.94
N SER A 53 -40.12 -13.31 3.26
CA SER A 53 -38.90 -12.50 3.46
C SER A 53 -38.14 -12.88 4.72
N ALA A 54 -38.82 -13.34 5.77
CA ALA A 54 -38.16 -13.85 6.98
C ALA A 54 -37.44 -15.17 6.69
N VAL A 55 -38.05 -16.06 5.91
CA VAL A 55 -37.43 -17.32 5.46
C VAL A 55 -36.23 -17.03 4.55
N ASP A 56 -36.33 -16.07 3.63
CA ASP A 56 -35.21 -15.66 2.78
C ASP A 56 -34.05 -15.05 3.58
N LEU A 57 -34.34 -14.25 4.61
CA LEU A 57 -33.32 -13.71 5.50
C LEU A 57 -32.64 -14.81 6.33
N VAL A 58 -33.39 -15.78 6.84
CA VAL A 58 -32.84 -16.93 7.58
C VAL A 58 -31.94 -17.78 6.67
N ASN A 59 -32.39 -18.06 5.44
CA ASN A 59 -31.58 -18.78 4.45
C ASN A 59 -30.29 -18.00 4.14
N LYS A 60 -30.35 -16.67 4.06
CA LYS A 60 -29.19 -15.82 3.81
C LYS A 60 -28.24 -15.75 4.99
N ILE A 61 -28.76 -15.74 6.22
CA ILE A 61 -27.96 -15.83 7.45
C ILE A 61 -27.25 -17.18 7.51
N GLN A 62 -27.93 -18.28 7.19
CA GLN A 62 -27.30 -19.60 7.13
C GLN A 62 -26.25 -19.71 6.03
N ALA A 63 -26.49 -19.12 4.85
CA ALA A 63 -25.51 -19.05 3.79
C ALA A 63 -24.27 -18.24 4.20
N LEU A 64 -24.47 -17.09 4.87
CA LEU A 64 -23.38 -16.27 5.39
C LEU A 64 -22.59 -16.98 6.49
N GLN A 65 -23.27 -17.69 7.40
CA GLN A 65 -22.60 -18.48 8.43
C GLN A 65 -21.74 -19.60 7.84
N SER A 66 -22.25 -20.29 6.81
CA SER A 66 -21.48 -21.30 6.07
C SER A 66 -20.25 -20.68 5.39
N GLN A 67 -20.38 -19.51 4.80
CA GLN A 67 -19.28 -18.81 4.15
C GLN A 67 -18.22 -18.33 5.16
N VAL A 68 -18.61 -17.93 6.37
CA VAL A 68 -17.68 -17.59 7.45
C VAL A 68 -16.87 -18.81 7.89
N GLN A 69 -17.51 -19.99 8.01
CA GLN A 69 -16.81 -21.23 8.33
C GLN A 69 -15.82 -21.64 7.23
N GLU A 70 -16.19 -21.45 5.96
CA GLU A 70 -15.32 -21.71 4.83
C GLU A 70 -14.11 -20.76 4.81
N LEU A 71 -14.33 -19.47 5.01
CA LEU A 71 -13.25 -18.48 5.10
C LEU A 71 -12.32 -18.76 6.28
N GLN A 72 -12.85 -19.18 7.42
CA GLN A 72 -12.02 -19.61 8.56
C GLN A 72 -11.16 -20.82 8.21
N GLY A 73 -11.72 -21.80 7.48
CA GLY A 73 -10.96 -22.92 6.95
C GLY A 73 -9.85 -22.49 5.99
N GLN A 74 -10.13 -21.55 5.08
CA GLN A 74 -9.11 -21.00 4.17
C GLN A 74 -8.00 -20.26 4.93
N VAL A 75 -8.33 -19.51 5.98
CA VAL A 75 -7.34 -18.84 6.84
C VAL A 75 -6.45 -19.86 7.55
N GLU A 76 -7.01 -20.96 8.05
CA GLU A 76 -6.22 -22.02 8.69
C GLU A 76 -5.26 -22.67 7.69
N VAL A 77 -5.74 -23.01 6.50
CA VAL A 77 -4.92 -23.59 5.42
C VAL A 77 -3.79 -22.64 5.01
N LEU A 78 -4.10 -21.36 4.80
CA LEU A 78 -3.09 -20.35 4.45
C LEU A 78 -2.06 -20.16 5.57
N THR A 79 -2.50 -20.17 6.83
CA THR A 79 -1.61 -20.07 7.99
C THR A 79 -0.66 -21.26 8.04
N GLN A 80 -1.17 -22.46 7.76
CA GLN A 80 -0.37 -23.68 7.74
C GLN A 80 0.62 -23.69 6.57
N GLN A 81 0.21 -23.30 5.36
CA GLN A 81 1.11 -23.15 4.21
C GLN A 81 2.23 -22.14 4.49
N LEU A 82 1.89 -21.03 5.16
CA LEU A 82 2.87 -20.02 5.54
C LEU A 82 3.86 -20.59 6.56
N ALA A 83 3.38 -21.33 7.57
CA ALA A 83 4.24 -22.01 8.55
C ALA A 83 5.17 -23.04 7.90
N GLU A 84 4.67 -23.81 6.92
CA GLU A 84 5.45 -24.78 6.16
C GLU A 84 6.53 -24.11 5.31
N SER A 85 6.19 -23.06 4.55
CA SER A 85 7.16 -22.31 3.75
C SER A 85 8.28 -21.71 4.61
N LYS A 86 7.93 -21.20 5.81
CA LYS A 86 8.90 -20.69 6.78
C LYS A 86 9.80 -21.77 7.35
N ARG A 87 9.30 -22.99 7.57
CA ARG A 87 10.15 -24.12 7.98
C ARG A 87 11.13 -24.49 6.88
N LEU A 88 10.63 -24.68 5.65
CA LEU A 88 11.47 -25.01 4.50
C LEU A 88 12.59 -23.98 4.28
N ALA A 89 12.28 -22.69 4.37
CA ALA A 89 13.29 -21.64 4.27
C ALA A 89 14.34 -21.78 5.40
N ARG A 90 13.91 -21.99 6.65
CA ARG A 90 14.81 -22.12 7.80
C ARG A 90 15.75 -23.32 7.67
N ASP A 91 15.22 -24.45 7.20
CA ASP A 91 15.99 -25.68 7.00
C ASP A 91 17.04 -25.47 5.89
N GLN A 92 16.67 -24.78 4.80
CA GLN A 92 17.61 -24.40 3.74
C GLN A 92 18.72 -23.47 4.26
N TYR A 93 18.40 -22.51 5.13
CA TYR A 93 19.40 -21.64 5.74
C TYR A 93 20.40 -22.42 6.60
N ILE A 94 19.93 -23.38 7.40
CA ILE A 94 20.80 -24.21 8.26
C ILE A 94 21.72 -25.11 7.43
N ASP A 95 21.23 -25.67 6.31
CA ASP A 95 22.07 -26.46 5.39
C ASP A 95 23.16 -25.60 4.72
N LEU A 96 22.80 -24.41 4.24
CA LEU A 96 23.74 -23.49 3.62
C LEU A 96 24.86 -23.08 4.60
N ASP A 97 24.50 -22.73 5.83
CA ASP A 97 25.47 -22.37 6.89
C ASP A 97 26.42 -23.54 7.21
N SER A 98 25.85 -24.76 7.34
CA SER A 98 26.62 -25.98 7.56
C SER A 98 27.60 -26.28 6.41
N ARG A 99 27.23 -25.97 5.16
CA ARG A 99 28.08 -26.16 3.98
C ARG A 99 29.14 -25.07 3.87
N ILE A 100 28.80 -23.83 4.16
CA ILE A 100 29.75 -22.70 4.21
C ILE A 100 30.80 -22.95 5.28
N GLY A 101 30.40 -23.33 6.50
CA GLY A 101 31.33 -23.67 7.57
C GLY A 101 32.28 -24.82 7.22
N LYS A 102 31.82 -25.83 6.46
CA LYS A 102 32.68 -26.91 5.95
C LYS A 102 33.66 -26.45 4.86
N LEU A 103 33.24 -25.52 4.00
CA LEU A 103 34.09 -24.95 2.95
C LEU A 103 35.13 -23.97 3.53
N GLU A 104 34.76 -23.25 4.59
CA GLU A 104 35.66 -22.34 5.32
C GLU A 104 36.63 -23.10 6.24
N GLY A 105 36.18 -24.18 6.88
CA GLY A 105 37.04 -25.10 7.64
C GLY A 105 37.92 -26.04 6.80
N GLY A 106 37.67 -26.13 5.49
CA GLY A 106 38.38 -26.98 4.54
C GLY A 106 39.66 -26.36 3.95
N ARG A 107 40.00 -25.11 4.29
CA ARG A 107 41.29 -24.49 3.94
C ARG A 107 42.27 -24.54 5.11
N VAL A 108 42.61 -25.75 5.55
CA VAL A 108 43.86 -25.98 6.26
C VAL A 108 44.79 -26.71 5.29
N SER A 109 45.87 -26.04 4.90
CA SER A 109 46.96 -26.62 4.10
C SER A 109 47.44 -27.97 4.69
N PRO A 110 47.82 -28.95 3.86
CA PRO A 110 48.27 -30.24 4.34
C PRO A 110 49.71 -30.12 4.84
N ALA A 111 49.93 -30.37 6.13
CA ALA A 111 51.25 -30.70 6.66
C ALA A 111 51.28 -32.20 6.97
N ALA A 112 52.19 -32.90 6.29
CA ALA A 112 52.46 -34.33 6.40
C ALA A 112 53.29 -34.65 7.68
N PRO A 113 53.61 -35.93 8.00
CA PRO A 113 53.36 -36.53 9.31
C PRO A 113 54.62 -36.70 10.19
N ALA A 114 54.42 -36.89 11.49
CA ALA A 114 55.40 -37.54 12.37
C ALA A 114 54.68 -38.27 13.54
N ASP A 115 55.22 -39.45 13.83
CA ASP A 115 54.70 -40.56 14.64
C ASP A 115 54.64 -40.33 16.18
N PRO A 116 54.06 -41.27 16.96
CA PRO A 116 53.44 -41.03 18.27
C PRO A 116 54.27 -41.50 19.47
N ALA A 117 54.08 -40.89 20.65
CA ALA A 117 54.31 -41.56 21.94
C ALA A 117 53.73 -40.79 23.15
N ALA A 118 53.02 -41.56 23.99
CA ALA A 118 52.97 -41.51 25.46
C ALA A 118 52.29 -40.33 26.21
N ALA A 119 51.02 -40.59 26.55
CA ALA A 119 50.41 -40.59 27.89
C ALA A 119 50.93 -39.69 29.04
N ALA A 120 49.95 -38.96 29.60
CA ALA A 120 49.69 -38.58 30.99
C ALA A 120 50.67 -37.62 31.71
N THR A 121 50.16 -36.48 32.22
CA THR A 121 49.77 -36.25 33.65
C THR A 121 49.30 -34.79 33.81
N ASP A 122 48.14 -34.57 34.46
CA ASP A 122 47.55 -33.29 34.95
C ASP A 122 48.16 -32.96 36.36
N PRO A 123 47.95 -31.83 37.09
CA PRO A 123 47.23 -30.57 36.79
C PRO A 123 47.95 -29.26 37.19
N GLY A 124 47.43 -28.11 36.70
CA GLY A 124 47.74 -26.79 37.27
C GLY A 124 47.57 -25.58 36.33
N LEU A 125 46.37 -24.98 36.36
CA LEU A 125 45.99 -23.53 36.26
C LEU A 125 46.92 -22.58 35.47
N GLN A 126 46.51 -21.80 34.46
CA GLN A 126 45.41 -20.82 34.41
C GLN A 126 45.35 -20.12 33.01
N ASP A 127 44.22 -19.45 32.74
CA ASP A 127 43.91 -18.45 31.69
C ASP A 127 43.69 -18.99 30.26
N ILE A 128 42.56 -18.77 29.55
CA ILE A 128 41.80 -17.52 29.35
C ILE A 128 40.29 -17.79 29.18
N GLN A 129 39.52 -16.94 29.85
CA GLN A 129 38.08 -16.77 29.88
C GLN A 129 37.47 -16.39 28.51
N LEU A 130 36.49 -17.14 28.03
CA LEU A 130 35.50 -16.66 27.06
C LEU A 130 34.11 -16.78 27.69
N GLY A 131 33.56 -15.62 28.01
CA GLY A 131 32.33 -15.42 28.75
C GLY A 131 31.14 -16.08 28.08
N SER A 132 30.51 -16.97 28.83
CA SER A 132 29.10 -17.26 28.69
C SER A 132 28.26 -16.16 29.32
N SER A 133 27.06 -16.04 28.76
CA SER A 133 25.82 -15.62 29.42
C SER A 133 25.55 -14.10 29.53
N PRO A 134 24.27 -13.67 29.71
CA PRO A 134 23.00 -14.33 29.40
C PRO A 134 21.87 -13.35 28.93
N VAL A 135 20.70 -13.92 28.64
CA VAL A 135 19.38 -13.24 28.76
C VAL A 135 19.15 -12.88 30.24
N PRO A 136 18.45 -11.77 30.57
CA PRO A 136 17.18 -11.99 31.26
C PRO A 136 16.06 -11.00 30.91
N ALA A 137 14.85 -11.51 31.09
CA ALA A 137 13.61 -10.77 31.23
C ALA A 137 13.50 -10.11 32.63
N SER A 138 12.75 -9.01 32.64
CA SER A 138 11.89 -8.43 33.69
C SER A 138 11.69 -9.23 34.99
N ASP A 139 11.86 -8.58 36.16
CA ASP A 139 10.71 -8.24 37.03
C ASP A 139 11.00 -7.20 38.14
N ALA A 140 9.95 -6.43 38.45
CA ALA A 140 9.54 -5.67 39.64
C ALA A 140 10.54 -5.19 40.75
N ALA A 141 10.44 -3.89 41.12
CA ALA A 141 9.86 -3.45 42.41
C ALA A 141 9.90 -1.91 42.65
N LEU A 142 8.70 -1.32 42.78
CA LEU A 142 8.20 -0.26 43.69
C LEU A 142 9.16 0.73 44.43
N ALA A 143 9.01 2.05 44.10
CA ALA A 143 8.72 3.27 44.93
C ALA A 143 9.30 3.45 46.37
N PRO A 144 9.55 4.69 46.90
CA PRO A 144 8.67 5.88 46.79
C PRO A 144 9.28 7.32 46.76
N GLU A 145 8.38 8.26 46.41
CA GLU A 145 8.17 9.67 46.81
C GLU A 145 9.27 10.77 46.80
N ALA A 146 8.96 11.78 45.98
CA ALA A 146 8.84 13.23 46.26
C ALA A 146 10.06 14.09 46.64
N THR A 147 10.31 15.14 45.83
CA THR A 147 10.38 16.56 46.28
C THR A 147 10.41 17.51 45.07
N ILE A 148 9.27 18.18 44.88
CA ILE A 148 9.01 19.56 44.42
C ILE A 148 10.24 20.48 44.19
N ALA A 149 10.31 21.09 43.00
CA ALA A 149 10.70 22.49 42.83
C ALA A 149 10.06 23.07 41.55
N SER A 150 9.04 23.89 41.75
CA SER A 150 8.49 24.82 40.76
C SER A 150 9.45 25.99 40.54
N SER A 151 9.59 26.44 39.29
CA SER A 151 9.84 27.83 38.89
C SER A 151 9.45 27.95 37.40
N SER A 152 8.21 28.38 37.10
CA SER A 152 7.86 29.74 36.61
C SER A 152 8.66 30.19 35.37
N LEU A 153 8.02 30.27 34.18
CA LEU A 153 7.56 31.53 33.52
C LEU A 153 8.73 32.53 33.31
N THR A 154 9.08 33.06 32.14
CA THR A 154 8.29 33.61 31.01
C THR A 154 9.28 34.07 29.90
N PRO A 155 8.81 34.55 28.73
CA PRO A 155 9.53 34.62 27.46
C PRO A 155 10.06 36.02 27.05
N ALA A 156 10.71 36.04 25.89
CA ALA A 156 10.79 37.09 24.87
C ALA A 156 11.93 38.14 24.90
N ASP A 157 12.50 38.28 23.70
CA ASP A 157 12.85 39.51 22.97
C ASP A 157 14.31 40.01 22.92
N GLU A 158 14.57 40.71 21.81
CA GLU A 158 15.78 41.39 21.32
C GLU A 158 16.85 40.49 20.67
N GLY A 159 17.14 40.54 19.36
CA GLY A 159 17.09 41.66 18.43
C GLY A 159 18.50 42.16 18.16
N LEU A 160 19.18 41.62 17.13
CA LEU A 160 20.26 42.32 16.43
C LEU A 160 20.65 41.62 15.10
N VAL A 161 20.34 42.29 13.99
CA VAL A 161 21.01 42.18 12.67
C VAL A 161 22.11 43.27 12.71
N PRO A 162 23.36 43.12 12.16
CA PRO A 162 23.64 43.21 10.71
C PRO A 162 24.99 42.55 10.27
N PRO A 163 25.57 42.86 9.08
CA PRO A 163 25.07 42.63 7.73
C PRO A 163 26.02 41.75 6.87
N ALA A 164 25.53 41.47 5.66
CA ALA A 164 26.19 40.87 4.51
C ALA A 164 27.69 41.13 4.31
N GLU A 165 28.43 40.06 4.03
CA GLU A 165 29.67 40.12 3.27
C GLU A 165 29.56 39.17 2.06
N VAL A 166 29.61 39.78 0.88
CA VAL A 166 29.62 39.13 -0.42
C VAL A 166 31.05 38.66 -0.68
N ALA A 167 31.27 37.35 -0.69
CA ALA A 167 32.50 36.75 -1.18
C ALA A 167 32.19 35.90 -2.41
N THR A 168 32.41 36.52 -3.58
CA THR A 168 32.56 35.86 -4.86
C THR A 168 33.89 35.11 -4.86
N GLY A 169 33.87 33.79 -4.97
CA GLY A 169 35.09 32.98 -4.95
C GLY A 169 34.89 31.57 -5.44
N ALA A 170 35.31 31.33 -6.68
CA ALA A 170 35.74 30.06 -7.25
C ALA A 170 34.71 28.92 -7.28
N ALA A 171 34.21 28.69 -8.49
CA ALA A 171 33.83 27.37 -8.97
C ALA A 171 35.00 26.41 -8.79
N THR A 172 34.97 25.62 -7.72
CA THR A 172 35.51 24.28 -7.73
C THR A 172 34.38 23.36 -8.14
N ASP A 173 34.55 22.84 -9.36
CA ASP A 173 34.00 21.59 -9.86
C ASP A 173 34.24 20.49 -8.81
N SER A 174 33.36 20.43 -7.81
CA SER A 174 33.17 19.25 -7.00
C SER A 174 32.18 18.40 -7.76
N ALA A 175 32.69 17.78 -8.82
CA ALA A 175 32.12 16.58 -9.39
C ALA A 175 31.75 15.68 -8.21
N ALA A 176 30.45 15.65 -7.89
CA ALA A 176 29.89 14.56 -7.12
C ALA A 176 30.43 13.29 -7.78
N PRO A 177 30.97 12.32 -7.03
CA PRO A 177 31.21 11.03 -7.64
C PRO A 177 29.82 10.58 -8.08
N ALA A 178 29.61 10.56 -9.40
CA ALA A 178 28.66 9.67 -10.01
C ALA A 178 29.17 8.30 -9.60
N VAL A 179 28.72 7.85 -8.42
CA VAL A 179 28.82 6.46 -8.03
C VAL A 179 27.95 5.76 -9.04
N ASP A 180 28.63 5.23 -10.04
CA ASP A 180 28.17 4.19 -10.91
C ASP A 180 27.85 3.02 -9.97
N SER A 181 26.67 3.09 -9.35
CA SER A 181 26.18 2.06 -8.45
C SER A 181 25.77 0.91 -9.34
N THR A 182 26.76 0.14 -9.79
CA THR A 182 26.60 -1.30 -9.94
C THR A 182 26.45 -1.88 -8.53
N ALA A 183 25.39 -1.45 -7.84
CA ALA A 183 25.02 -2.02 -6.57
C ALA A 183 24.64 -3.47 -6.85
N ASP A 184 25.15 -4.37 -6.02
CA ASP A 184 24.83 -5.79 -6.09
C ASP A 184 23.31 -5.93 -5.98
N PRO A 185 22.60 -6.42 -7.02
CA PRO A 185 21.15 -6.57 -6.97
C PRO A 185 20.68 -7.40 -5.77
N ALA A 186 21.51 -8.31 -5.26
CA ALA A 186 21.22 -9.07 -4.06
C ALA A 186 21.28 -8.22 -2.78
N ALA A 187 22.17 -7.24 -2.70
CA ALA A 187 22.26 -6.30 -1.58
C ALA A 187 21.09 -5.31 -1.57
N GLU A 188 20.70 -4.80 -2.75
CA GLU A 188 19.52 -3.97 -2.92
C GLU A 188 18.26 -4.70 -2.45
N MET A 189 18.02 -5.89 -2.99
CA MET A 189 16.84 -6.70 -2.66
C MET A 189 16.77 -6.99 -1.16
N ARG A 190 17.90 -7.36 -0.53
CA ARG A 190 17.95 -7.61 0.92
C ARG A 190 17.57 -6.37 1.73
N SER A 191 18.13 -5.21 1.39
CA SER A 191 17.83 -3.96 2.10
C SER A 191 16.35 -3.57 1.94
N TYR A 192 15.79 -3.76 0.75
CA TYR A 192 14.37 -3.52 0.49
C TYR A 192 13.47 -4.49 1.28
N ASP A 193 13.82 -5.78 1.31
CA ASP A 193 13.05 -6.81 2.03
C ASP A 193 13.04 -6.58 3.54
N GLU A 194 14.15 -6.14 4.13
CA GLU A 194 14.23 -5.79 5.55
C GLU A 194 13.34 -4.60 5.91
N ALA A 195 13.28 -3.60 5.03
CA ALA A 195 12.39 -2.45 5.18
C ALA A 195 10.92 -2.88 5.07
N PHE A 196 10.62 -3.69 4.05
CA PHE A 196 9.27 -4.17 3.78
C PHE A 196 8.76 -5.15 4.84
N SER A 197 9.64 -5.96 5.44
CA SER A 197 9.32 -6.82 6.57
C SER A 197 8.86 -6.02 7.78
N ALA A 198 9.57 -4.93 8.11
CA ALA A 198 9.15 -4.03 9.19
C ALA A 198 7.77 -3.40 8.92
N LEU A 199 7.47 -3.05 7.66
CA LEU A 199 6.15 -2.54 7.27
C LEU A 199 5.05 -3.58 7.50
N LYS A 200 5.29 -4.84 7.07
CA LYS A 200 4.36 -5.96 7.28
C LYS A 200 4.10 -6.25 8.76
N ASP A 201 5.12 -6.08 9.60
CA ASP A 201 5.01 -6.25 11.05
C ASP A 201 4.33 -5.05 11.74
N GLY A 202 3.91 -4.02 11.00
CA GLY A 202 3.30 -2.80 11.54
C GLY A 202 4.30 -1.86 12.22
N ARG A 203 5.60 -2.11 12.09
CA ARG A 203 6.68 -1.27 12.64
C ARG A 203 6.98 -0.11 11.70
N TYR A 204 6.00 0.77 11.50
CA TYR A 204 6.04 1.83 10.48
C TYR A 204 7.21 2.81 10.64
N ALA A 205 7.59 3.17 11.87
CA ALA A 205 8.73 4.06 12.11
C ALA A 205 10.08 3.40 11.73
N GLU A 206 10.21 2.09 11.99
CA GLU A 206 11.39 1.31 11.58
C GLU A 206 11.43 1.16 10.05
N SER A 207 10.29 0.80 9.45
CA SER A 207 10.08 0.76 8.01
C SER A 207 10.48 2.06 7.32
N ALA A 208 9.98 3.20 7.81
CA ALA A 208 10.29 4.52 7.24
C ALA A 208 11.81 4.80 7.26
N ARG A 209 12.49 4.54 8.38
CA ARG A 209 13.94 4.72 8.47
C ARG A 209 14.70 3.81 7.50
N ARG A 210 14.29 2.54 7.36
CA ARG A 210 14.94 1.60 6.44
C ARG A 210 14.71 1.96 4.97
N PHE A 211 13.49 2.34 4.58
CA PHE A 211 13.22 2.77 3.22
C PHE A 211 13.93 4.07 2.87
N GLN A 212 14.04 5.02 3.81
CA GLN A 212 14.86 6.21 3.61
C GLN A 212 16.32 5.83 3.35
N GLY A 213 16.90 4.96 4.19
CA GLY A 213 18.25 4.45 3.98
C GLY A 213 18.44 3.73 2.65
N PHE A 214 17.45 2.94 2.21
CA PHE A 214 17.45 2.30 0.90
C PHE A 214 17.47 3.34 -0.24
N ILE A 215 16.64 4.38 -0.16
CA ILE A 215 16.58 5.45 -1.17
C ILE A 215 17.89 6.23 -1.24
N ASP A 216 18.52 6.49 -0.09
CA ASP A 216 19.78 7.22 0.00
C ASP A 216 20.95 6.38 -0.53
N GLN A 217 20.94 5.08 -0.27
CA GLN A 217 21.99 4.14 -0.69
C GLN A 217 21.85 3.71 -2.16
N TYR A 218 20.61 3.56 -2.63
CA TYR A 218 20.27 3.07 -3.97
C TYR A 218 19.31 4.06 -4.66
N PRO A 219 19.77 5.26 -5.04
CA PRO A 219 18.89 6.29 -5.61
C PRO A 219 18.37 5.97 -7.02
N ASN A 220 19.04 5.07 -7.75
CA ASN A 220 18.74 4.73 -9.15
C ASN A 220 18.33 3.26 -9.34
N ALA A 221 18.06 2.52 -8.26
CA ALA A 221 17.64 1.12 -8.37
C ALA A 221 16.20 1.02 -8.91
N ASP A 222 15.88 -0.11 -9.56
CA ASP A 222 14.53 -0.38 -10.08
C ASP A 222 13.47 -0.35 -8.97
N LEU A 223 13.87 -0.72 -7.75
CA LEU A 223 13.01 -0.72 -6.56
C LEU A 223 12.88 0.64 -5.89
N THR A 224 13.65 1.66 -6.27
CA THR A 224 13.65 2.97 -5.58
C THR A 224 12.30 3.65 -5.66
N GLY A 225 11.65 3.65 -6.84
CA GLY A 225 10.29 4.16 -6.96
C GLY A 225 9.30 3.43 -6.04
N ASN A 226 9.45 2.11 -5.89
CA ASN A 226 8.62 1.33 -4.96
C ASN A 226 8.93 1.67 -3.50
N ALA A 227 10.20 1.93 -3.17
CA ALA A 227 10.63 2.33 -1.84
C ALA A 227 10.03 3.68 -1.43
N TYR A 228 9.98 4.67 -2.34
CA TYR A 228 9.27 5.92 -2.09
C TYR A 228 7.78 5.68 -1.76
N TYR A 229 7.12 4.76 -2.46
CA TYR A 229 5.73 4.43 -2.18
C TYR A 229 5.55 3.87 -0.77
N TRP A 230 6.35 2.89 -0.36
CA TRP A 230 6.24 2.27 0.96
C TRP A 230 6.71 3.18 2.10
N LEU A 231 7.66 4.06 1.84
CA LEU A 231 8.03 5.14 2.74
C LEU A 231 6.85 6.09 2.97
N GLY A 232 6.21 6.53 1.89
CA GLY A 232 5.01 7.36 1.94
C GLY A 232 3.87 6.68 2.71
N GLU A 233 3.63 5.38 2.47
CA GLU A 233 2.63 4.60 3.21
C GLU A 233 2.95 4.52 4.70
N SER A 234 4.22 4.33 5.05
CA SER A 234 4.67 4.29 6.45
C SER A 234 4.38 5.64 7.15
N TYR A 235 4.61 6.76 6.47
CA TYR A 235 4.25 8.08 6.98
C TYR A 235 2.74 8.32 7.02
N TYR A 236 2.00 7.84 6.03
CA TYR A 236 0.54 7.97 5.98
C TYR A 236 -0.13 7.29 7.16
N VAL A 237 0.24 6.03 7.44
CA VAL A 237 -0.35 5.24 8.54
C VAL A 237 0.00 5.84 9.91
N THR A 238 1.17 6.47 10.03
CA THR A 238 1.58 7.20 11.23
C THR A 238 1.04 8.63 11.30
N GLN A 239 0.12 9.01 10.41
CA GLN A 239 -0.53 10.32 10.33
C GLN A 239 0.42 11.49 10.04
N ASN A 240 1.62 11.20 9.57
CA ASN A 240 2.58 12.19 9.11
C ASN A 240 2.24 12.64 7.68
N TYR A 241 1.01 13.11 7.46
CA TYR A 241 0.44 13.34 6.13
C TYR A 241 1.22 14.35 5.28
N ARG A 242 1.82 15.36 5.91
CA ARG A 242 2.66 16.34 5.20
C ARG A 242 3.91 15.68 4.62
N VAL A 243 4.60 14.87 5.42
CA VAL A 243 5.78 14.12 4.97
C VAL A 243 5.39 13.07 3.93
N ALA A 244 4.29 12.35 4.14
CA ALA A 244 3.77 11.39 3.18
C ALA A 244 3.47 12.05 1.83
N LEU A 245 2.82 13.22 1.83
CA LEU A 245 2.52 13.99 0.62
C LEU A 245 3.78 14.32 -0.18
N ASP A 246 4.83 14.80 0.51
CA ASP A 246 6.11 15.12 -0.11
C ASP A 246 6.77 13.88 -0.72
N THR A 247 6.77 12.76 0.03
CA THR A 247 7.35 11.49 -0.43
C THR A 247 6.64 10.91 -1.65
N PHE A 248 5.29 10.90 -1.67
CA PHE A 248 4.54 10.44 -2.83
C PHE A 248 4.72 11.38 -4.04
N SER A 249 4.78 12.69 -3.80
CA SER A 249 5.04 13.66 -4.87
C SER A 249 6.44 13.49 -5.47
N ALA A 250 7.44 13.17 -4.64
CA ALA A 250 8.79 12.85 -5.09
C ALA A 250 8.81 11.61 -5.99
N LEU A 251 8.03 10.57 -5.66
CA LEU A 251 7.85 9.39 -6.53
C LEU A 251 7.34 9.81 -7.91
N LEU A 252 6.25 10.57 -7.96
CA LEU A 252 5.63 10.99 -9.23
C LEU A 252 6.55 11.87 -10.09
N THR A 253 7.40 12.66 -9.44
CA THR A 253 8.32 13.58 -10.13
C THR A 253 9.57 12.86 -10.62
N ARG A 254 10.15 11.97 -9.80
CA ARG A 254 11.40 11.28 -10.09
C ARG A 254 11.21 9.99 -10.88
N PHE A 255 10.10 9.30 -10.66
CA PHE A 255 9.79 8.00 -11.25
C PHE A 255 8.37 7.99 -11.85
N PRO A 256 8.09 8.83 -12.87
CA PRO A 256 6.75 9.00 -13.43
C PRO A 256 6.18 7.71 -14.06
N ASP A 257 7.05 6.81 -14.54
CA ASP A 257 6.68 5.56 -15.19
C ASP A 257 6.67 4.35 -14.23
N ASN A 258 6.90 4.57 -12.93
CA ASN A 258 6.90 3.50 -11.95
C ASN A 258 5.51 2.86 -11.81
N GLN A 259 5.47 1.55 -11.58
CA GLN A 259 4.21 0.80 -11.45
C GLN A 259 3.32 1.28 -10.29
N LYS A 260 3.89 1.95 -9.29
CA LYS A 260 3.21 2.56 -8.14
C LYS A 260 2.83 4.02 -8.36
N ALA A 261 3.18 4.64 -9.49
CA ALA A 261 2.81 6.02 -9.77
C ALA A 261 1.28 6.27 -9.71
N PRO A 262 0.39 5.40 -10.25
CA PRO A 262 -1.05 5.60 -10.14
C PRO A 262 -1.53 5.58 -8.67
N ASP A 263 -1.05 4.60 -7.89
CA ASP A 263 -1.37 4.47 -6.47
C ASP A 263 -0.83 5.66 -5.66
N ALA A 264 0.39 6.13 -5.97
CA ALA A 264 1.00 7.29 -5.33
C ALA A 264 0.19 8.56 -5.58
N LEU A 265 -0.29 8.79 -6.81
CA LEU A 265 -1.14 9.96 -7.11
C LEU A 265 -2.46 9.92 -6.34
N LEU A 266 -3.07 8.74 -6.20
CA LEU A 266 -4.23 8.57 -5.32
C LEU A 266 -3.89 8.92 -3.87
N LYS A 267 -2.74 8.46 -3.38
CA LYS A 267 -2.27 8.73 -2.01
C LYS A 267 -1.92 10.21 -1.77
N VAL A 268 -1.41 10.94 -2.77
CA VAL A 268 -1.26 12.40 -2.72
C VAL A 268 -2.62 13.05 -2.45
N GLY A 269 -3.66 12.67 -3.21
CA GLY A 269 -5.01 13.16 -3.00
C GLY A 269 -5.58 12.81 -1.62
N TYR A 270 -5.26 11.62 -1.08
CA TYR A 270 -5.66 11.24 0.28
C TYR A 270 -4.91 12.04 1.33
N CYS A 271 -3.60 12.25 1.20
CA CYS A 271 -2.84 13.10 2.12
C CYS A 271 -3.41 14.52 2.15
N GLN A 272 -3.71 15.11 0.99
CA GLN A 272 -4.34 16.43 0.91
C GLN A 272 -5.71 16.46 1.60
N TYR A 273 -6.51 15.40 1.44
CA TYR A 273 -7.80 15.27 2.12
C TYR A 273 -7.62 15.22 3.65
N GLU A 274 -6.70 14.41 4.17
CA GLU A 274 -6.41 14.33 5.62
C GLU A 274 -5.84 15.66 6.16
N LEU A 275 -5.11 16.41 5.33
CA LEU A 275 -4.62 17.75 5.63
C LEU A 275 -5.69 18.85 5.47
N LYS A 276 -6.94 18.49 5.15
CA LYS A 276 -8.08 19.41 4.91
C LYS A 276 -7.86 20.40 3.76
N GLN A 277 -6.97 20.05 2.83
CA GLN A 277 -6.71 20.82 1.61
C GLN A 277 -7.72 20.43 0.54
N TRP A 278 -8.99 20.78 0.75
CA TRP A 278 -10.12 20.26 -0.03
C TRP A 278 -9.99 20.51 -1.53
N ASP A 279 -9.62 21.73 -1.93
CA ASP A 279 -9.48 22.09 -3.34
C ASP A 279 -8.35 21.31 -4.02
N ALA A 280 -7.21 21.18 -3.34
CA ALA A 280 -6.07 20.42 -3.82
C ALA A 280 -6.41 18.93 -3.94
N ALA A 281 -7.03 18.36 -2.89
CA ALA A 281 -7.47 16.97 -2.88
C ALA A 281 -8.45 16.68 -4.01
N GLN A 282 -9.44 17.56 -4.23
CA GLN A 282 -10.38 17.43 -5.34
C GLN A 282 -9.68 17.47 -6.69
N SER A 283 -8.76 18.43 -6.91
CA SER A 283 -7.98 18.54 -8.14
C SER A 283 -7.17 17.26 -8.39
N THR A 284 -6.39 16.81 -7.41
CA THR A 284 -5.53 15.63 -7.54
C THR A 284 -6.35 14.37 -7.79
N LEU A 285 -7.45 14.17 -7.07
CA LEU A 285 -8.30 13.00 -7.26
C LEU A 285 -9.01 13.01 -8.62
N ASN A 286 -9.38 14.18 -9.15
CA ASN A 286 -9.87 14.28 -10.54
C ASN A 286 -8.78 13.89 -11.54
N GLN A 287 -7.53 14.32 -11.34
CA GLN A 287 -6.41 13.91 -12.18
C GLN A 287 -6.22 12.38 -12.18
N VAL A 288 -6.41 11.71 -11.04
CA VAL A 288 -6.39 10.22 -10.98
C VAL A 288 -7.46 9.62 -11.89
N VAL A 289 -8.67 10.17 -11.85
CA VAL A 289 -9.81 9.68 -12.66
C VAL A 289 -9.55 9.91 -14.16
N GLU A 290 -9.00 11.06 -14.51
CA GLU A 290 -8.69 11.45 -15.89
C GLU A 290 -7.51 10.68 -16.48
N ARG A 291 -6.43 10.50 -15.71
CA ARG A 291 -5.19 9.87 -16.17
C ARG A 291 -5.24 8.35 -16.15
N TYR A 292 -6.03 7.75 -15.27
CA TYR A 292 -6.13 6.30 -15.09
C TYR A 292 -7.59 5.80 -15.17
N PRO A 293 -8.32 6.06 -16.27
CA PRO A 293 -9.72 5.67 -16.41
C PRO A 293 -9.90 4.14 -16.31
N ASP A 294 -11.08 3.71 -15.85
CA ASP A 294 -11.48 2.29 -15.71
C ASP A 294 -10.60 1.41 -14.81
N THR A 295 -9.67 2.01 -14.06
CA THR A 295 -8.85 1.30 -13.08
C THR A 295 -9.51 1.24 -11.70
N THR A 296 -9.04 0.32 -10.86
CA THR A 296 -9.41 0.31 -9.43
C THR A 296 -9.03 1.62 -8.74
N VAL A 297 -7.87 2.21 -9.08
CA VAL A 297 -7.38 3.49 -8.53
C VAL A 297 -8.36 4.63 -8.85
N SER A 298 -8.86 4.72 -10.09
CA SER A 298 -9.88 5.71 -10.47
C SER A 298 -11.21 5.51 -9.74
N ARG A 299 -11.68 4.26 -9.59
CA ARG A 299 -12.88 3.97 -8.79
C ARG A 299 -12.74 4.39 -7.33
N LEU A 300 -11.56 4.17 -6.74
CA LEU A 300 -11.23 4.62 -5.38
C LEU A 300 -11.22 6.16 -5.29
N ALA A 301 -10.60 6.84 -6.26
CA ALA A 301 -10.59 8.30 -6.33
C ALA A 301 -12.01 8.89 -6.43
N GLN A 302 -12.87 8.33 -7.28
CA GLN A 302 -14.28 8.72 -7.39
C GLN A 302 -15.05 8.54 -6.07
N GLY A 303 -14.76 7.46 -5.34
CA GLY A 303 -15.32 7.22 -4.01
C GLY A 303 -14.92 8.32 -3.03
N ARG A 304 -13.64 8.70 -3.02
CA ARG A 304 -13.13 9.77 -2.16
C ARG A 304 -13.66 11.15 -2.55
N LEU A 305 -13.77 11.46 -3.85
CA LEU A 305 -14.38 12.70 -4.35
C LEU A 305 -15.83 12.87 -3.90
N ARG A 306 -16.61 11.77 -3.93
CA ARG A 306 -17.98 11.79 -3.41
C ARG A 306 -18.00 12.14 -1.91
N ALA A 307 -17.14 11.52 -1.10
CA ALA A 307 -17.01 11.84 0.32
C ALA A 307 -16.63 13.32 0.55
N LEU A 308 -15.62 13.81 -0.17
CA LEU A 308 -15.16 15.21 -0.10
C LEU A 308 -16.30 16.19 -0.43
N SER A 309 -17.10 15.91 -1.46
CA SER A 309 -18.22 16.78 -1.85
C SER A 309 -19.33 16.90 -0.81
N LEU A 310 -19.45 15.91 0.09
CA LEU A 310 -20.41 15.93 1.20
C LEU A 310 -19.87 16.71 2.39
N GLU A 311 -18.56 16.67 2.59
CA GLU A 311 -17.88 17.35 3.69
C GLU A 311 -17.68 18.84 3.43
N ASN A 312 -17.33 19.23 2.20
CA ASN A 312 -17.22 20.64 1.78
C ASN A 312 -18.57 21.39 1.77
N ARG A 313 -19.69 20.67 1.89
CA ARG A 313 -21.04 21.23 1.96
C ARG A 313 -21.56 21.45 3.39
N ARG A 314 -20.77 21.08 4.40
CA ARG A 314 -21.10 21.29 5.83
C ARG A 314 -20.34 22.49 6.38
#